data_AF-A0AAN8J9C4-F1
#
_entry.id   AF-A0AAN8J9C4-F1
#
_cell.length_a   1.000
_cell.length_b   1.000
_cell.length_c   1.000
_cell.angle_alpha   90.00
_cell.angle_beta   90.00
_cell.angle_gamma   90.00
#
_symmetry.space_group_name_H-M   'P 1'
#
loop_
_entity.id
_entity.type
_entity.pdbx_description
1 polymer ?
#
loop_
_entity_poly.entity_id
_entity_poly.type
_entity_poly.pdbx_seq_one_letter_code
_entity_poly.pdbx_strand_id
1 'polypeptide(L)'
;MNTSLGTGPLQLQTVIPPLPNPPIPTLAHRGTPRRWENIRDRGQYLQNRVGHYLEIHPNGTIKGNLGEKTMYGIIMLISYVTNSTHGQKPKDTIAIKGVVSNLFLCMDNRSHIYASRNVTPDCAFSEGFIHNYNVYYHASHKEKRKKFYLGIERDGRMKPGLYARNSQSMSQFLPVQVPPQSMYRAKQESARLSRTGIMKLVGRNTKTPDPAKKRKNERRRRRRRWCSKLQKIYKNQEKYQGRCKRFCDLLDEMIKNYSKHKKRCERARKRRRKQSNKRRHRRRHRAKRHDHSKRGRRKEGRRQRTKRKLREYRDRKQQTELRLSLELTTKPLLQTDR
;
A
#
# COMPACT_ATOMS: atom_id res chain seq x y z
N MET A 1 8.49 -75.13 20.45
CA MET A 1 7.26 -75.58 19.79
C MET A 1 6.26 -74.42 19.78
N ASN A 2 5.85 -74.01 18.58
CA ASN A 2 4.63 -73.31 18.11
C ASN A 2 3.76 -72.54 19.14
N THR A 3 3.42 -71.25 18.93
CA THR A 3 2.33 -70.70 18.08
C THR A 3 2.17 -69.21 18.49
N SER A 4 1.64 -68.22 17.77
CA SER A 4 0.89 -68.13 16.52
C SER A 4 1.06 -66.72 15.92
N LEU A 5 0.95 -66.67 14.59
CA LEU A 5 0.86 -65.45 13.77
C LEU A 5 -0.57 -64.88 13.83
N GLY A 6 -0.68 -63.56 13.90
CA GLY A 6 -1.93 -62.82 13.66
C GLY A 6 -1.67 -61.69 12.67
N THR A 7 -1.94 -61.96 11.39
CA THR A 7 -1.95 -60.99 10.30
C THR A 7 -3.30 -60.26 10.24
N GLY A 8 -3.27 -58.92 10.19
CA GLY A 8 -4.41 -58.06 9.89
C GLY A 8 -4.08 -57.11 8.73
N PRO A 9 -5.07 -56.66 7.94
CA PRO A 9 -4.85 -56.14 6.59
C PRO A 9 -4.35 -54.69 6.55
N LEU A 10 -3.48 -54.42 5.57
CA LEU A 10 -2.93 -53.09 5.24
C LEU A 10 -4.01 -52.20 4.61
N GLN A 11 -4.45 -51.16 5.32
CA GLN A 11 -5.10 -50.01 4.71
C GLN A 11 -4.03 -49.03 4.19
N LEU A 12 -3.92 -48.88 2.87
CA LEU A 12 -3.20 -47.76 2.26
C LEU A 12 -3.94 -46.45 2.57
N GLN A 13 -3.46 -45.69 3.54
CA GLN A 13 -3.77 -44.27 3.64
C GLN A 13 -2.69 -43.49 2.89
N THR A 14 -3.10 -42.74 1.87
CA THR A 14 -2.26 -41.75 1.19
C THR A 14 -1.85 -40.67 2.19
N VAL A 15 -0.63 -40.78 2.71
CA VAL A 15 -0.04 -39.77 3.60
C VAL A 15 0.41 -38.59 2.75
N ILE A 16 -0.34 -37.49 2.82
CA ILE A 16 0.13 -36.17 2.40
C ILE A 16 1.32 -35.84 3.33
N PRO A 17 2.53 -35.53 2.82
CA PRO A 17 3.66 -35.24 3.68
C PRO A 17 3.39 -33.98 4.51
N PRO A 18 3.70 -33.99 5.83
CA PRO A 18 3.54 -32.82 6.67
C PRO A 18 4.48 -31.71 6.18
N LEU A 19 3.96 -30.47 6.13
CA LEU A 19 4.75 -29.28 5.87
C LEU A 19 5.96 -29.25 6.84
N PRO A 20 7.16 -28.88 6.37
CA PRO A 20 8.36 -28.90 7.20
C PRO A 20 8.18 -28.00 8.43
N ASN A 21 8.48 -28.56 9.60
CA ASN A 21 8.46 -27.82 10.85
C ASN A 21 9.42 -26.63 10.76
N PRO A 22 9.00 -25.41 11.15
CA PRO A 22 9.91 -24.29 11.21
C PRO A 22 11.04 -24.59 12.20
N PRO A 23 12.28 -24.16 11.92
CA PRO A 23 13.42 -24.47 12.77
C PRO A 23 13.16 -23.96 14.18
N ILE A 24 13.25 -24.88 15.15
CA ILE A 24 13.18 -24.58 16.58
C ILE A 24 14.39 -23.69 16.90
N PRO A 25 14.22 -22.46 17.41
CA PRO A 25 15.34 -21.67 17.89
C PRO A 25 15.97 -22.41 19.06
N THR A 26 17.23 -22.79 18.91
CA THR A 26 18.03 -23.36 20.00
C THR A 26 18.04 -22.37 21.16
N LEU A 27 17.53 -22.80 22.32
CA LEU A 27 17.68 -22.08 23.58
C LEU A 27 19.17 -22.09 23.96
N ALA A 28 19.80 -20.93 23.89
CA ALA A 28 20.99 -20.63 24.69
C ALA A 28 20.93 -19.19 25.20
N HIS A 29 21.24 -19.03 26.48
CA HIS A 29 21.36 -17.82 27.29
C HIS A 29 20.13 -17.33 28.07
N ARG A 30 19.91 -18.03 29.20
CA ARG A 30 19.52 -17.41 30.48
C ARG A 30 20.50 -16.27 30.83
N GLY A 31 19.99 -15.17 31.39
CA GLY A 31 20.74 -14.41 32.40
C GLY A 31 21.37 -13.06 32.04
N THR A 32 21.13 -12.44 30.88
CA THR A 32 21.47 -11.01 30.69
C THR A 32 20.35 -10.24 29.96
N PRO A 33 19.76 -9.19 30.56
CA PRO A 33 18.92 -8.26 29.80
C PRO A 33 19.82 -7.63 28.73
N ARG A 34 19.42 -7.72 27.46
CA ARG A 34 20.12 -7.04 26.37
C ARG A 34 20.17 -5.53 26.67
N ARG A 35 21.30 -5.07 27.20
CA ARG A 35 21.65 -3.66 27.36
C ARG A 35 21.42 -2.97 26.01
N TRP A 36 20.61 -1.91 26.03
CA TRP A 36 19.97 -1.24 24.88
C TRP A 36 20.91 -0.48 23.93
N GLU A 37 22.19 -0.81 23.89
CA GLU A 37 23.18 -0.15 23.03
C GLU A 37 23.35 -0.95 21.73
N ASN A 38 22.97 -0.32 20.60
CA ASN A 38 23.25 -0.72 19.21
C ASN A 38 22.39 -1.84 18.55
N ILE A 39 21.11 -1.98 18.92
CA ILE A 39 20.11 -2.73 18.12
C ILE A 39 19.65 -1.93 16.87
N ARG A 40 19.88 -0.62 16.85
CA ARG A 40 19.24 0.36 15.94
C ARG A 40 19.63 0.26 14.46
N ASP A 41 20.65 -0.52 14.10
CA ASP A 41 21.12 -0.71 12.72
C ASP A 41 21.00 -2.16 12.19
N ARG A 42 20.47 -3.10 13.00
CA ARG A 42 20.30 -4.49 12.56
C ARG A 42 18.93 -4.65 11.91
N GLY A 43 18.92 -4.82 10.60
CA GLY A 43 17.70 -5.20 9.90
C GLY A 43 17.33 -6.67 10.16
N GLN A 44 16.05 -6.95 10.06
CA GLN A 44 15.48 -8.28 10.20
C GLN A 44 14.40 -8.52 9.15
N TYR A 45 14.07 -9.78 8.91
CA TYR A 45 12.83 -10.15 8.25
C TYR A 45 11.76 -10.41 9.32
N LEU A 46 10.49 -10.19 8.99
CA LEU A 46 9.36 -10.64 9.82
C LEU A 46 8.57 -11.69 9.05
N GLN A 47 8.64 -12.94 9.50
CA GLN A 47 7.86 -14.03 8.92
C GLN A 47 6.61 -14.26 9.76
N ASN A 48 5.42 -14.29 9.17
CA ASN A 48 4.24 -14.73 9.91
C ASN A 48 4.25 -16.26 10.11
N ARG A 49 3.44 -16.76 11.04
CA ARG A 49 3.35 -18.21 11.33
C ARG A 49 2.79 -19.03 10.15
N VAL A 50 2.18 -18.37 9.15
CA VAL A 50 1.75 -19.00 7.90
C VAL A 50 2.91 -19.19 6.92
N GLY A 51 4.06 -18.54 7.13
CA GLY A 51 5.27 -18.68 6.32
C GLY A 51 5.60 -17.47 5.41
N HIS A 52 4.79 -16.41 5.45
CA HIS A 52 4.98 -15.21 4.63
C HIS A 52 5.92 -14.20 5.28
N TYR A 53 6.91 -13.72 4.55
CA TYR A 53 7.75 -12.59 4.91
C TYR A 53 7.06 -11.27 4.57
N LEU A 54 7.01 -10.34 5.52
CA LEU A 54 6.51 -8.99 5.31
C LEU A 54 7.43 -8.22 4.35
N GLU A 55 6.88 -7.72 3.24
CA GLU A 55 7.60 -6.89 2.28
C GLU A 55 7.01 -5.49 2.17
N ILE A 56 7.88 -4.48 2.11
CA ILE A 56 7.50 -3.08 1.90
C ILE A 56 8.17 -2.59 0.62
N HIS A 57 7.39 -2.51 -0.46
CA HIS A 57 7.89 -2.22 -1.80
C HIS A 57 8.10 -0.72 -2.04
N PRO A 58 9.06 -0.31 -2.89
CA PRO A 58 9.31 1.09 -3.22
C PRO A 58 8.13 1.82 -3.89
N ASN A 59 7.18 1.07 -4.45
CA ASN A 59 5.95 1.62 -5.02
C ASN A 59 4.86 1.92 -3.97
N GLY A 60 5.11 1.59 -2.69
CA GLY A 60 4.19 1.77 -1.57
C GLY A 60 3.26 0.59 -1.30
N THR A 61 3.40 -0.51 -2.04
CA THR A 61 2.68 -1.77 -1.79
C THR A 61 3.28 -2.48 -0.60
N ILE A 62 2.43 -3.02 0.26
CA ILE A 62 2.81 -3.89 1.37
C ILE A 62 2.13 -5.23 1.13
N LYS A 63 2.89 -6.32 1.21
CA LYS A 63 2.38 -7.67 1.01
C LYS A 63 3.23 -8.68 1.78
N GLY A 64 2.73 -9.91 1.88
CA GLY A 64 3.52 -11.07 2.25
C GLY A 64 4.10 -11.77 1.03
N ASN A 65 5.34 -12.22 1.13
CA ASN A 65 5.95 -13.15 0.17
C ASN A 65 6.17 -14.51 0.82
N LEU A 66 5.73 -15.58 0.17
CA LEU A 66 5.77 -16.92 0.74
C LEU A 66 7.18 -17.52 0.56
N GLY A 67 7.83 -17.89 1.66
CA GLY A 67 9.07 -18.70 1.64
C GLY A 67 10.36 -17.98 1.22
N GLU A 68 10.30 -16.89 0.46
CA GLU A 68 11.51 -16.23 -0.06
C GLU A 68 11.92 -14.98 0.75
N LYS A 69 13.20 -14.91 1.09
CA LYS A 69 13.82 -13.75 1.75
C LYS A 69 14.30 -12.75 0.70
N THR A 70 13.46 -11.78 0.35
CA THR A 70 13.82 -10.73 -0.62
C THR A 70 14.39 -9.49 0.06
N MET A 71 15.14 -8.68 -0.67
CA MET A 71 15.63 -7.40 -0.17
C MET A 71 14.50 -6.42 0.23
N TYR A 72 13.30 -6.56 -0.33
CA TYR A 72 12.12 -5.76 0.07
C TYR A 72 11.50 -6.22 1.40
N GLY A 73 11.84 -7.42 1.86
CA GLY A 73 11.44 -7.95 3.16
C GLY A 73 12.35 -7.54 4.32
N ILE A 74 13.46 -6.87 4.03
CA ILE A 74 14.40 -6.39 5.04
C ILE A 74 13.83 -5.12 5.68
N ILE A 75 13.52 -5.22 6.97
CA ILE A 75 12.94 -4.13 7.76
C ILE A 75 13.82 -3.75 8.96
N MET A 76 13.58 -2.57 9.50
CA MET A 76 14.13 -2.10 10.78
C MET A 76 12.99 -1.72 11.70
N LEU A 77 13.11 -2.10 12.98
CA LEU A 77 12.24 -1.61 14.04
C LEU A 77 12.92 -0.41 14.70
N ILE A 78 12.29 0.75 14.60
CA ILE A 78 12.82 2.02 15.09
C ILE A 78 11.96 2.44 16.28
N SER A 79 12.59 2.79 17.41
CA SER A 79 11.86 3.34 18.55
C SER A 79 11.07 4.59 18.12
N TYR A 80 9.78 4.59 18.40
CA TYR A 80 8.89 5.72 18.16
C TYR A 80 8.57 6.36 19.49
N VAL A 81 9.10 7.58 19.70
CA VAL A 81 8.80 8.38 20.88
C VAL A 81 7.95 9.56 20.42
N THR A 82 6.76 9.70 21.00
CA THR A 82 5.96 10.92 20.82
C THR A 82 6.26 11.88 21.96
N ASN A 83 6.58 13.13 21.63
CA ASN A 83 6.81 14.22 22.59
C ASN A 83 5.53 14.68 23.32
N SER A 84 4.54 13.80 23.49
CA SER A 84 3.21 14.16 23.96
C SER A 84 2.78 13.19 25.05
N THR A 85 3.29 13.45 26.25
CA THR A 85 2.50 13.46 27.48
C THR A 85 3.35 14.01 28.61
N HIS A 86 2.99 15.20 29.07
CA HIS A 86 3.36 15.77 30.35
C HIS A 86 3.18 14.70 31.44
N GLY A 87 4.27 14.07 31.89
CA GLY A 87 4.29 13.13 33.02
C GLY A 87 3.81 11.68 32.81
N GLN A 88 3.63 11.17 31.58
CA GLN A 88 3.37 9.72 31.39
C GLN A 88 4.58 8.99 30.80
N LYS A 89 4.89 7.82 31.39
CA LYS A 89 5.97 6.90 30.98
C LYS A 89 5.89 6.65 29.45
N PRO A 90 7.01 6.73 28.71
CA PRO A 90 7.01 6.43 27.28
C PRO A 90 6.48 5.01 27.08
N LYS A 91 5.40 4.89 26.31
CA LYS A 91 4.92 3.58 25.88
C LYS A 91 5.94 3.05 24.88
N ASP A 92 6.41 1.81 25.08
CA ASP A 92 7.29 1.12 24.13
C ASP A 92 6.57 0.96 22.79
N THR A 93 6.72 1.96 21.94
CA THR A 93 6.18 1.99 20.59
C THR A 93 7.31 2.01 19.59
N ILE A 94 7.06 1.35 18.47
CA ILE A 94 8.01 1.18 17.38
C ILE A 94 7.39 1.63 16.07
N ALA A 95 8.24 2.01 15.13
CA ALA A 95 7.92 2.20 13.74
C ALA A 95 8.62 1.10 12.93
N ILE A 96 7.88 0.47 12.03
CA ILE A 96 8.38 -0.58 11.13
C ILE A 96 8.78 0.08 9.82
N LYS A 97 10.07 0.02 9.45
CA LYS A 97 10.61 0.69 8.26
C LYS A 97 11.25 -0.30 7.30
N GLY A 98 10.89 -0.26 6.01
CA GLY A 98 11.56 -1.02 4.96
C GLY A 98 12.90 -0.39 4.59
N VAL A 99 13.98 -1.18 4.52
CA VAL A 99 15.33 -0.68 4.21
C VAL A 99 15.43 -0.20 2.77
N VAL A 100 15.00 -1.03 1.82
CA VAL A 100 15.07 -0.71 0.38
C VAL A 100 14.10 0.42 0.01
N SER A 101 12.85 0.32 0.46
CA SER A 101 11.83 1.30 0.10
C SER A 101 11.96 2.61 0.87
N ASN A 102 12.66 2.63 2.00
CA ASN A 102 12.73 3.77 2.92
C ASN A 102 11.33 4.26 3.36
N LEU A 103 10.34 3.36 3.36
CA LEU A 103 8.96 3.62 3.75
C LEU A 103 8.66 2.99 5.11
N PHE A 104 7.80 3.66 5.87
CA PHE A 104 7.22 3.16 7.10
C PHE A 104 5.91 2.44 6.81
N LEU A 105 5.71 1.29 7.43
CA LEU A 105 4.41 0.64 7.51
C LEU A 105 3.55 1.44 8.49
N CYS A 106 2.31 1.76 8.07
CA CYS A 106 1.35 2.51 8.88
C CYS A 106 -0.04 1.89 8.76
N MET A 107 -0.87 2.13 9.76
CA MET A 107 -2.24 1.64 9.83
C MET A 107 -3.18 2.80 10.19
N ASP A 108 -4.17 3.06 9.34
CA ASP A 108 -5.11 4.14 9.59
C ASP A 108 -6.17 3.75 10.64
N ASN A 109 -6.94 4.73 11.14
CA ASN A 109 -8.04 4.48 12.07
C ASN A 109 -9.20 3.65 11.49
N ARG A 110 -9.18 3.34 10.19
CA ARG A 110 -10.14 2.42 9.55
C ARG A 110 -9.53 1.03 9.37
N SER A 111 -8.37 0.78 9.97
CA SER A 111 -7.61 -0.47 9.93
C SER A 111 -6.95 -0.82 8.58
N HIS A 112 -6.85 0.13 7.64
CA HIS A 112 -6.14 -0.09 6.39
C HIS A 112 -4.65 0.08 6.59
N ILE A 113 -3.88 -0.89 6.10
CA ILE A 113 -2.42 -0.87 6.11
C ILE A 113 -1.93 -0.16 4.86
N TYR A 114 -0.97 0.74 5.01
CA TYR A 114 -0.38 1.50 3.92
C TYR A 114 1.07 1.89 4.23
N ALA A 115 1.84 2.21 3.19
CA ALA A 115 3.20 2.69 3.33
C ALA A 115 3.28 4.23 3.30
N SER A 116 4.11 4.83 4.16
CA SER A 116 4.32 6.27 4.25
C SER A 116 5.80 6.62 4.28
N ARG A 117 6.21 7.74 3.68
CA ARG A 117 7.58 8.26 3.86
C ARG A 117 7.78 8.97 5.19
N ASN A 118 6.74 9.63 5.66
CA ASN A 118 6.81 10.41 6.88
C ASN A 118 6.29 9.56 8.03
N VAL A 119 7.01 9.56 9.14
CA VAL A 119 6.54 8.96 10.38
C VAL A 119 5.37 9.78 10.90
N THR A 120 4.25 9.12 11.13
CA THR A 120 3.03 9.71 11.68
C THR A 120 2.53 8.82 12.82
N PRO A 121 1.59 9.28 13.67
CA PRO A 121 1.03 8.43 14.73
C PRO A 121 0.37 7.14 14.22
N ASP A 122 -0.06 7.11 12.96
CA ASP A 122 -0.60 5.92 12.28
C ASP A 122 0.49 4.85 12.04
N CYS A 123 1.77 5.22 12.10
CA CYS A 123 2.93 4.31 11.94
C CYS A 123 3.46 3.78 13.27
N ALA A 124 2.82 4.15 14.39
CA ALA A 124 3.19 3.71 15.72
C ALA A 124 2.56 2.35 16.02
N PHE A 125 3.40 1.35 16.26
CA PHE A 125 2.99 0.02 16.66
C PHE A 125 3.46 -0.26 18.08
N SER A 126 2.64 -0.95 18.85
CA SER A 126 3.07 -1.61 20.08
C SER A 126 3.38 -3.06 19.75
N GLU A 127 4.51 -3.53 20.25
CA GLU A 127 4.90 -4.93 20.22
C GLU A 127 4.29 -5.65 21.41
N GLY A 128 3.83 -6.88 21.19
CA GLY A 128 3.40 -7.80 22.22
C GLY A 128 3.89 -9.19 21.91
N PHE A 129 3.78 -10.09 22.88
CA PHE A 129 4.27 -11.46 22.76
C PHE A 129 3.13 -12.44 23.06
N ILE A 130 2.98 -13.47 22.23
CA ILE A 130 1.95 -14.50 22.40
C ILE A 130 2.46 -15.86 21.89
N HIS A 131 2.40 -16.90 22.73
CA HIS A 131 2.79 -18.28 22.38
C HIS A 131 4.12 -18.38 21.60
N ASN A 132 5.15 -17.61 22.00
CA ASN A 132 6.47 -17.53 21.35
C ASN A 132 6.54 -16.72 20.02
N TYR A 133 5.49 -15.99 19.68
CA TYR A 133 5.43 -15.11 18.51
C TYR A 133 5.26 -13.64 18.91
N ASN A 134 5.85 -12.76 18.12
CA ASN A 134 5.61 -11.33 18.21
C ASN A 134 4.28 -10.98 17.54
N VAL A 135 3.52 -10.07 18.15
CA VAL A 135 2.33 -9.47 17.57
C VAL A 135 2.49 -7.96 17.56
N TYR A 136 2.15 -7.34 16.44
CA TYR A 136 2.22 -5.88 16.30
C TYR A 136 0.82 -5.32 16.18
N TYR A 137 0.52 -4.26 16.92
CA TYR A 137 -0.80 -3.61 16.87
C TYR A 137 -0.71 -2.09 16.91
N HIS A 138 -1.67 -1.41 16.28
CA HIS A 138 -1.68 0.04 16.17
C HIS A 138 -1.75 0.72 17.55
N ALA A 139 -0.71 1.48 17.91
CA ALA A 139 -0.53 2.04 19.25
C ALA A 139 -1.49 3.20 19.55
N SER A 140 -1.86 3.98 18.53
CA SER A 140 -2.71 5.17 18.64
C SER A 140 -4.21 4.85 18.63
N HIS A 141 -4.59 3.59 18.52
CA HIS A 141 -5.99 3.18 18.52
C HIS A 141 -6.57 3.27 19.96
N LYS A 142 -7.56 4.15 20.15
CA LYS A 142 -8.10 4.51 21.47
C LYS A 142 -9.18 3.57 22.00
N GLU A 143 -9.71 2.66 21.17
CA GLU A 143 -10.82 1.82 21.58
C GLU A 143 -10.32 0.68 22.47
N LYS A 144 -10.64 0.76 23.77
CA LYS A 144 -10.14 -0.18 24.79
C LYS A 144 -10.54 -1.64 24.53
N ARG A 145 -11.63 -1.88 23.78
CA ARG A 145 -12.21 -3.21 23.59
C ARG A 145 -11.58 -4.02 22.45
N LYS A 146 -10.95 -3.39 21.46
CA LYS A 146 -10.42 -4.11 20.30
C LYS A 146 -9.18 -3.44 19.72
N LYS A 147 -8.07 -4.17 19.71
CA LYS A 147 -6.81 -3.73 19.09
C LYS A 147 -6.80 -4.07 17.61
N PHE A 148 -6.18 -3.22 16.79
CA PHE A 148 -5.96 -3.50 15.37
C PHE A 148 -4.59 -4.13 15.18
N TYR A 149 -4.56 -5.41 14.86
CA TYR A 149 -3.32 -6.17 14.68
C TYR A 149 -2.81 -6.12 13.25
N LEU A 150 -1.50 -6.18 13.08
CA LEU A 150 -0.88 -6.47 11.81
C LEU A 150 -1.15 -7.94 11.44
N GLY A 151 -1.44 -8.22 10.17
CA GLY A 151 -1.64 -9.59 9.71
C GLY A 151 -1.45 -9.72 8.21
N ILE A 152 -1.00 -10.90 7.79
CA ILE A 152 -0.83 -11.30 6.40
C ILE A 152 -1.67 -12.55 6.18
N GLU A 153 -2.56 -12.52 5.18
CA GLU A 153 -3.42 -13.64 4.83
C GLU A 153 -2.65 -14.75 4.11
N ARG A 154 -3.29 -15.91 3.92
CA ARG A 154 -2.69 -17.07 3.24
C ARG A 154 -2.37 -16.81 1.77
N ASP A 155 -3.05 -15.86 1.14
CA ASP A 155 -2.82 -15.43 -0.24
C ASP A 155 -1.75 -14.32 -0.36
N GLY A 156 -1.07 -13.99 0.75
CA GLY A 156 -0.05 -12.94 0.81
C GLY A 156 -0.59 -11.52 0.89
N ARG A 157 -1.92 -11.31 0.90
CA ARG A 157 -2.50 -9.97 1.07
C ARG A 157 -2.43 -9.51 2.52
N MET A 158 -2.33 -8.20 2.71
CA MET A 158 -2.40 -7.61 4.05
C MET A 158 -3.83 -7.70 4.58
N LYS A 159 -3.98 -8.29 5.77
CA LYS A 159 -5.27 -8.38 6.45
C LYS A 159 -5.63 -7.02 7.07
N PRO A 160 -6.83 -6.48 6.85
CA PRO A 160 -7.24 -5.25 7.53
C PRO A 160 -7.23 -5.45 9.05
N GLY A 161 -6.67 -4.50 9.78
CA GLY A 161 -6.42 -4.64 11.22
C GLY A 161 -7.68 -4.86 12.07
N LEU A 162 -8.87 -4.48 11.56
CA LEU A 162 -10.16 -4.74 12.21
C LEU A 162 -10.48 -6.25 12.27
N TYR A 163 -9.97 -7.03 11.32
CA TYR A 163 -10.23 -8.47 11.20
C TYR A 163 -9.06 -9.33 11.69
N ALA A 164 -7.89 -8.73 11.90
CA ALA A 164 -6.72 -9.37 12.45
C ALA A 164 -6.83 -9.54 13.98
N ARG A 165 -6.46 -10.71 14.49
CA ARG A 165 -6.45 -11.03 15.93
C ARG A 165 -5.11 -11.65 16.31
N ASN A 166 -4.63 -11.37 17.53
CA ASN A 166 -3.40 -11.98 18.06
C ASN A 166 -3.41 -13.52 18.12
N SER A 167 -4.60 -14.14 18.26
CA SER A 167 -4.74 -15.60 18.27
C SER A 167 -4.57 -16.24 16.90
N GLN A 168 -4.64 -15.48 15.81
CA GLN A 168 -4.53 -16.00 14.45
C GLN A 168 -3.06 -16.14 14.03
N SER A 169 -2.71 -17.27 13.41
CA SER A 169 -1.38 -17.50 12.82
C SER A 169 -0.99 -16.41 11.79
N MET A 170 -1.97 -15.80 11.14
CA MET A 170 -1.77 -14.68 10.20
C MET A 170 -1.15 -13.43 10.83
N SER A 171 -1.33 -13.25 12.14
CA SER A 171 -0.91 -12.06 12.92
C SER A 171 0.25 -12.33 13.88
N GLN A 172 0.71 -13.57 13.95
CA GLN A 172 1.83 -14.02 14.77
C GLN A 172 3.09 -14.01 13.90
N PHE A 173 4.12 -13.29 14.33
CA PHE A 173 5.36 -13.08 13.56
C PHE A 173 6.59 -13.57 14.32
N LEU A 174 7.58 -14.03 13.57
CA LEU A 174 8.92 -14.36 14.04
C LEU A 174 9.95 -13.44 13.38
N PRO A 175 10.81 -12.78 14.17
CA PRO A 175 11.96 -12.07 13.64
C PRO A 175 13.01 -13.05 13.13
N VAL A 176 13.47 -12.87 11.90
CA VAL A 176 14.53 -13.67 11.29
C VAL A 176 15.70 -12.76 10.96
N GLN A 177 16.91 -13.15 11.37
CA GLN A 177 18.11 -12.35 11.17
C GLN A 177 18.41 -12.17 9.68
N VAL A 178 18.93 -10.98 9.32
CA VAL A 178 19.38 -10.68 7.97
C VAL A 178 20.90 -10.80 7.91
N PRO A 179 21.46 -11.61 6.99
CA PRO A 179 22.91 -11.67 6.79
C PRO A 179 23.49 -10.29 6.43
N PRO A 180 24.71 -9.92 6.90
CA PRO A 180 25.33 -8.63 6.61
C PRO A 180 25.38 -8.29 5.11
N GLN A 181 25.65 -9.30 4.27
CA GLN A 181 25.68 -9.13 2.82
C GLN A 181 24.33 -8.72 2.22
N SER A 182 23.23 -9.28 2.75
CA SER A 182 21.87 -8.92 2.30
C SER A 182 21.49 -7.51 2.75
N MET A 183 21.86 -7.13 3.98
CA MET A 183 21.70 -5.76 4.48
C MET A 183 22.45 -4.74 3.61
N TYR A 184 23.71 -5.04 3.27
CA TYR A 184 24.54 -4.18 2.45
C TYR A 184 23.94 -3.96 1.06
N ARG A 185 23.53 -5.04 0.37
CA ARG A 185 22.84 -4.97 -0.92
C ARG A 185 21.55 -4.17 -0.86
N ALA A 186 20.75 -4.34 0.20
CA ALA A 186 19.52 -3.57 0.39
C ALA A 186 19.77 -2.06 0.58
N LYS A 187 20.83 -1.68 1.31
CA LYS A 187 21.23 -0.28 1.47
C LYS A 187 21.68 0.32 0.14
N GLN A 188 22.46 -0.41 -0.67
CA GLN A 188 22.84 0.03 -2.03
C GLN A 188 21.63 0.24 -2.93
N GLU A 189 20.69 -0.70 -2.94
CA GLU A 189 19.48 -0.60 -3.75
C GLU A 189 18.60 0.59 -3.32
N SER A 190 18.47 0.83 -2.01
CA SER A 190 17.79 2.01 -1.46
C SER A 190 18.41 3.32 -1.97
N ALA A 191 19.75 3.40 -1.99
CA ALA A 191 20.48 4.56 -2.51
C ALA A 191 20.27 4.73 -4.03
N ARG A 192 20.29 3.62 -4.80
CA ARG A 192 20.01 3.63 -6.24
C ARG A 192 18.60 4.13 -6.53
N LEU A 193 17.59 3.59 -5.86
CA LEU A 193 16.19 3.97 -6.03
C LEU A 193 15.92 5.44 -5.66
N SER A 194 16.63 5.96 -4.66
CA SER A 194 16.56 7.37 -4.26
C SER A 194 16.97 8.31 -5.41
N ARG A 195 17.92 7.90 -6.26
CA ARG A 195 18.38 8.68 -7.44
C ARG A 195 17.39 8.62 -8.61
N THR A 196 16.73 7.47 -8.83
CA THR A 196 15.81 7.27 -9.97
C THR A 196 14.50 8.07 -9.90
N GLY A 197 14.19 8.71 -8.77
CA GLY A 197 12.96 9.49 -8.61
C GLY A 197 11.68 8.65 -8.52
N ILE A 198 11.74 7.32 -8.70
CA ILE A 198 10.64 6.37 -8.38
C ILE A 198 10.19 6.57 -6.94
N MET A 199 11.19 6.76 -6.06
CA MET A 199 11.09 7.23 -4.68
C MET A 199 10.04 8.33 -4.52
N LYS A 200 10.11 9.36 -5.38
CA LYS A 200 9.34 10.63 -5.32
C LYS A 200 7.86 10.49 -5.69
N LEU A 201 7.43 9.39 -6.30
CA LEU A 201 6.04 9.19 -6.74
C LEU A 201 5.11 8.72 -5.61
N VAL A 202 5.64 8.00 -4.62
CA VAL A 202 4.90 7.50 -3.45
C VAL A 202 4.61 8.64 -2.48
N GLY A 203 3.48 9.32 -2.67
CA GLY A 203 3.11 10.54 -1.95
C GLY A 203 2.33 11.55 -2.79
N ARG A 204 2.31 11.40 -4.13
CA ARG A 204 1.45 12.22 -5.00
C ARG A 204 -0.01 11.73 -5.03
N ASN A 205 -0.26 10.44 -4.83
CA ASN A 205 -1.61 9.84 -4.91
C ASN A 205 -2.17 9.26 -3.61
N THR A 206 -1.41 9.20 -2.52
CA THR A 206 -1.91 8.86 -1.17
C THR A 206 -1.77 10.07 -0.26
N LYS A 207 -2.46 11.17 -0.57
CA LYS A 207 -2.69 12.21 0.44
C LYS A 207 -3.66 11.63 1.47
N THR A 208 -3.16 10.91 2.47
CA THR A 208 -3.78 10.98 3.79
C THR A 208 -3.84 12.49 4.10
N PRO A 209 -5.04 13.07 4.23
CA PRO A 209 -5.13 14.50 4.45
C PRO A 209 -4.46 14.76 5.79
N ASP A 210 -3.45 15.63 5.80
CA ASP A 210 -2.86 16.25 7.00
C ASP A 210 -3.92 16.31 8.12
N PRO A 211 -3.68 15.76 9.33
CA PRO A 211 -4.68 15.68 10.39
C PRO A 211 -5.37 17.03 10.66
N ALA A 212 -4.65 18.15 10.57
CA ALA A 212 -5.21 19.50 10.69
C ALA A 212 -6.14 19.82 9.52
N LYS A 213 -5.72 19.50 8.29
CA LYS A 213 -6.53 19.60 7.07
C LYS A 213 -7.74 18.67 7.08
N LYS A 214 -7.65 17.47 7.67
CA LYS A 214 -8.74 16.50 7.87
C LYS A 214 -9.77 17.06 8.83
N ARG A 215 -9.37 17.53 10.02
CA ARG A 215 -10.24 18.24 10.98
C ARG A 215 -10.91 19.46 10.34
N LYS A 216 -10.15 20.28 9.60
CA LYS A 216 -10.68 21.47 8.89
C LYS A 216 -11.71 21.08 7.83
N ASN A 217 -11.46 20.00 7.07
CA ASN A 217 -12.40 19.48 6.07
C ASN A 217 -13.66 18.88 6.71
N GLU A 218 -13.52 18.22 7.85
CA GLU A 218 -14.65 17.66 8.59
C GLU A 218 -15.54 18.76 9.18
N ARG A 219 -14.95 19.77 9.86
CA ARG A 219 -15.67 20.98 10.29
C ARG A 219 -16.42 21.64 9.14
N ARG A 220 -15.76 21.74 7.97
CA ARG A 220 -16.39 22.25 6.74
C ARG A 220 -17.54 21.35 6.28
N ARG A 221 -17.46 20.02 6.37
CA ARG A 221 -18.54 19.08 5.99
C ARG A 221 -19.71 19.14 6.97
N ARG A 222 -19.47 19.20 8.28
CA ARG A 222 -20.52 19.34 9.30
C ARG A 222 -21.31 20.63 9.09
N ARG A 223 -20.60 21.76 8.91
CA ARG A 223 -21.23 23.05 8.58
C ARG A 223 -22.08 23.01 7.31
N ARG A 224 -21.69 22.18 6.32
CA ARG A 224 -22.48 21.99 5.08
C ARG A 224 -23.80 21.32 5.32
N ARG A 225 -23.75 20.18 6.02
CA ARG A 225 -24.92 19.39 6.35
C ARG A 225 -25.87 20.24 7.19
N TRP A 226 -25.33 20.95 8.17
CA TRP A 226 -26.08 21.88 9.01
C TRP A 226 -26.78 22.99 8.18
N CYS A 227 -26.02 23.75 7.37
CA CYS A 227 -26.62 24.78 6.49
C CYS A 227 -27.70 24.19 5.55
N SER A 228 -27.49 22.99 5.02
CA SER A 228 -28.44 22.36 4.09
C SER A 228 -29.68 21.83 4.80
N LYS A 229 -29.55 21.32 6.03
CA LYS A 229 -30.66 20.80 6.84
C LYS A 229 -31.52 21.96 7.33
N LEU A 230 -30.90 23.00 7.86
CA LEU A 230 -31.62 24.21 8.30
C LEU A 230 -32.33 24.93 7.15
N GLN A 231 -31.72 25.02 5.97
CA GLN A 231 -32.40 25.61 4.81
C GLN A 231 -33.65 24.82 4.41
N LYS A 232 -33.67 23.49 4.61
CA LYS A 232 -34.86 22.66 4.36
C LYS A 232 -35.95 22.87 5.42
N ILE A 233 -35.54 23.04 6.68
CA ILE A 233 -36.45 23.32 7.80
C ILE A 233 -37.08 24.70 7.63
N TYR A 234 -36.26 25.73 7.40
CA TYR A 234 -36.73 27.11 7.20
C TYR A 234 -37.64 27.27 5.97
N LYS A 235 -37.46 26.47 4.91
CA LYS A 235 -38.35 26.53 3.73
C LYS A 235 -39.70 25.84 3.94
N ASN A 236 -39.82 24.97 4.93
CA ASN A 236 -41.01 24.15 5.18
C ASN A 236 -41.40 24.26 6.66
N GLN A 237 -41.43 25.47 7.22
CA GLN A 237 -41.59 25.68 8.66
C GLN A 237 -42.86 25.02 9.19
N GLU A 238 -44.00 25.29 8.56
CA GLU A 238 -45.32 24.74 8.92
C GLU A 238 -45.29 23.20 9.00
N LYS A 239 -44.64 22.54 8.04
CA LYS A 239 -44.50 21.07 8.02
C LYS A 239 -43.72 20.53 9.22
N TYR A 240 -42.69 21.25 9.69
CA TYR A 240 -41.86 20.81 10.80
C TYR A 240 -42.45 21.21 12.15
N GLN A 241 -43.08 22.38 12.24
CA GLN A 241 -43.82 22.84 13.42
C GLN A 241 -45.05 21.95 13.68
N GLY A 242 -45.86 21.66 12.66
CA GLY A 242 -47.03 20.77 12.79
C GLY A 242 -46.72 19.29 13.07
N ARG A 243 -45.46 18.86 12.93
CA ARG A 243 -45.00 17.50 13.30
C ARG A 243 -44.18 17.47 14.58
N CYS A 244 -43.95 18.62 15.19
CA CYS A 244 -43.12 18.71 16.37
C CYS A 244 -43.91 18.22 17.60
N LYS A 245 -43.50 17.06 18.14
CA LYS A 245 -44.12 16.49 19.36
C LYS A 245 -43.28 16.72 20.62
N ARG A 246 -41.97 16.95 20.48
CA ARG A 246 -40.99 17.22 21.56
C ARG A 246 -39.89 18.14 21.06
N PHE A 247 -39.33 18.97 21.94
CA PHE A 247 -38.25 19.93 21.66
C PHE A 247 -38.60 21.01 20.62
N CYS A 248 -39.82 21.53 20.67
CA CYS A 248 -40.29 22.55 19.71
C CYS A 248 -39.64 23.91 19.96
N ASP A 249 -39.34 24.25 21.21
CA ASP A 249 -38.59 25.47 21.56
C ASP A 249 -37.19 25.46 20.93
N LEU A 250 -36.53 24.29 20.93
CA LEU A 250 -35.23 24.11 20.28
C LEU A 250 -35.34 24.25 18.77
N LEU A 251 -36.44 23.78 18.16
CA LEU A 251 -36.69 23.95 16.72
C LEU A 251 -36.87 25.44 16.37
N ASP A 252 -37.61 26.17 17.18
CA ASP A 252 -37.83 27.61 16.98
C ASP A 252 -36.55 28.40 17.23
N GLU A 253 -35.74 28.04 18.22
CA GLU A 253 -34.42 28.64 18.45
C GLU A 253 -33.47 28.37 17.27
N MET A 254 -33.50 27.15 16.70
CA MET A 254 -32.75 26.79 15.50
C MET A 254 -33.20 27.60 14.27
N ILE A 255 -34.51 27.87 14.15
CA ILE A 255 -35.09 28.72 13.11
C ILE A 255 -34.68 30.20 13.32
N LYS A 256 -34.77 30.72 14.55
CA LYS A 256 -34.34 32.10 14.89
C LYS A 256 -32.84 32.30 14.61
N ASN A 257 -32.01 31.31 14.95
CA ASN A 257 -30.57 31.33 14.67
C ASN A 257 -30.23 31.21 13.17
N TYR A 258 -31.16 30.76 12.32
CA TYR A 258 -30.93 30.65 10.87
C TYR A 258 -30.72 32.02 10.22
N SER A 259 -31.47 33.05 10.60
CA SER A 259 -31.35 34.40 10.03
C SER A 259 -29.91 34.94 10.16
N LYS A 260 -29.30 34.75 11.33
CA LYS A 260 -27.90 35.11 11.64
C LYS A 260 -26.88 34.36 10.76
N HIS A 261 -27.17 33.13 10.37
CA HIS A 261 -26.24 32.28 9.62
C HIS A 261 -26.55 32.13 8.12
N LYS A 262 -27.73 32.58 7.65
CA LYS A 262 -28.22 32.49 6.26
C LYS A 262 -27.22 33.08 5.26
N LYS A 263 -26.81 34.33 5.48
CA LYS A 263 -25.84 35.04 4.62
C LYS A 263 -24.51 34.27 4.51
N ARG A 264 -24.02 33.70 5.62
CA ARG A 264 -22.77 32.91 5.66
C ARG A 264 -22.91 31.58 4.89
N CYS A 265 -24.02 30.89 5.06
CA CYS A 265 -24.32 29.64 4.35
C CYS A 265 -24.46 29.86 2.84
N GLU A 266 -25.15 30.92 2.41
CA GLU A 266 -25.32 31.29 1.00
C GLU A 266 -24.00 31.65 0.32
N ARG A 267 -23.17 32.50 0.96
CA ARG A 267 -21.82 32.83 0.47
C ARG A 267 -20.97 31.57 0.28
N ALA A 268 -21.03 30.63 1.22
CA ALA A 268 -20.32 29.36 1.12
C ALA A 268 -20.85 28.46 -0.03
N ARG A 269 -22.15 28.50 -0.31
CA ARG A 269 -22.78 27.78 -1.44
C ARG A 269 -22.38 28.39 -2.78
N LYS A 270 -22.42 29.72 -2.92
CA LYS A 270 -21.98 30.46 -4.12
C LYS A 270 -20.51 30.18 -4.44
N ARG A 271 -19.61 30.27 -3.46
CA ARG A 271 -18.17 29.95 -3.62
C ARG A 271 -17.94 28.54 -4.17
N ARG A 272 -18.75 27.56 -3.75
CA ARG A 272 -18.64 26.18 -4.25
C ARG A 272 -19.16 25.99 -5.66
N ARG A 273 -20.27 26.64 -6.01
CA ARG A 273 -20.75 26.62 -7.41
C ARG A 273 -19.67 27.16 -8.35
N LYS A 274 -19.05 28.29 -8.00
CA LYS A 274 -17.89 28.83 -8.73
C LYS A 274 -16.73 27.82 -8.83
N GLN A 275 -16.36 27.19 -7.71
CA GLN A 275 -15.27 26.21 -7.69
C GLN A 275 -15.58 24.93 -8.50
N SER A 276 -16.82 24.47 -8.47
CA SER A 276 -17.30 23.33 -9.25
C SER A 276 -17.22 23.64 -10.75
N ASN A 277 -17.72 24.81 -11.16
CA ASN A 277 -17.68 25.25 -12.55
C ASN A 277 -16.24 25.38 -13.06
N LYS A 278 -15.34 25.97 -12.26
CA LYS A 278 -13.91 26.05 -12.59
C LYS A 278 -13.27 24.66 -12.77
N ARG A 279 -13.64 23.67 -11.95
CA ARG A 279 -13.17 22.28 -12.08
C ARG A 279 -13.72 21.61 -13.34
N ARG A 280 -15.01 21.81 -13.65
CA ARG A 280 -15.66 21.28 -14.87
C ARG A 280 -14.99 21.84 -16.13
N HIS A 281 -14.74 23.15 -16.17
CA HIS A 281 -14.04 23.81 -17.26
C HIS A 281 -12.61 23.28 -17.45
N ARG A 282 -11.83 23.15 -16.37
CA ARG A 282 -10.49 22.53 -16.43
C ARG A 282 -10.49 21.08 -16.92
N ARG A 283 -11.50 20.28 -16.52
CA ARG A 283 -11.67 18.90 -17.00
C ARG A 283 -11.93 18.85 -18.51
N ARG A 284 -12.80 19.74 -19.02
CA ARG A 284 -13.07 19.88 -20.46
C ARG A 284 -11.79 20.23 -21.24
N HIS A 285 -11.01 21.20 -20.77
CA HIS A 285 -9.73 21.54 -21.41
C HIS A 285 -8.72 20.39 -21.40
N ARG A 286 -8.58 19.66 -20.29
CA ARG A 286 -7.72 18.48 -20.25
C ARG A 286 -8.17 17.38 -21.22
N ALA A 287 -9.47 17.12 -21.31
CA ALA A 287 -10.01 16.14 -22.25
C ALA A 287 -9.67 16.52 -23.70
N LYS A 288 -9.84 17.80 -24.08
CA LYS A 288 -9.46 18.31 -25.41
C LYS A 288 -7.97 18.11 -25.71
N ARG A 289 -7.08 18.47 -24.77
CA ARG A 289 -5.62 18.27 -24.93
C ARG A 289 -5.26 16.79 -25.09
N HIS A 290 -5.90 15.92 -24.33
CA HIS A 290 -5.66 14.48 -24.40
C HIS A 290 -6.12 13.89 -25.74
N ASP A 291 -7.27 14.32 -26.27
CA ASP A 291 -7.73 13.92 -27.60
C ASP A 291 -6.77 14.38 -28.70
N HIS A 292 -6.32 15.63 -28.65
CA HIS A 292 -5.33 16.15 -29.61
C HIS A 292 -4.01 15.38 -29.58
N SER A 293 -3.50 15.05 -28.37
CA SER A 293 -2.30 14.23 -28.24
C SER A 293 -2.49 12.81 -28.80
N LYS A 294 -3.64 12.18 -28.55
CA LYS A 294 -3.97 10.86 -29.12
C LYS A 294 -4.01 10.89 -30.65
N ARG A 295 -4.62 11.92 -31.25
CA ARG A 295 -4.63 12.11 -32.71
C ARG A 295 -3.22 12.29 -33.26
N GLY A 296 -2.37 13.07 -32.58
CA GLY A 296 -0.95 13.25 -32.94
C GLY A 296 -0.19 11.93 -32.99
N ARG A 297 -0.26 11.12 -31.91
CA ARG A 297 0.41 9.81 -31.85
C ARG A 297 -0.08 8.85 -32.92
N ARG A 298 -1.38 8.85 -33.24
CA ARG A 298 -1.95 8.03 -34.34
C ARG A 298 -1.38 8.44 -35.69
N LYS A 299 -1.27 9.74 -35.98
CA LYS A 299 -0.67 10.25 -37.22
C LYS A 299 0.81 9.87 -37.32
N GLU A 300 1.55 10.01 -36.23
CA GLU A 300 2.97 9.66 -36.18
C GLU A 300 3.21 8.16 -36.34
N GLY A 301 2.40 7.32 -35.68
CA GLY A 301 2.45 5.86 -35.87
C GLY A 301 2.17 5.44 -37.32
N ARG A 302 1.23 6.11 -38.01
CA ARG A 302 1.01 5.89 -39.45
C ARG A 302 2.25 6.25 -40.28
N ARG A 303 2.85 7.43 -40.05
CA ARG A 303 4.08 7.87 -40.74
C ARG A 303 5.25 6.89 -40.52
N GLN A 304 5.44 6.42 -39.30
CA GLN A 304 6.49 5.44 -38.98
C GLN A 304 6.27 4.10 -39.69
N ARG A 305 5.03 3.60 -39.76
CA ARG A 305 4.70 2.39 -40.53
C ARG A 305 5.01 2.56 -42.02
N THR A 306 4.66 3.71 -42.60
CA THR A 306 4.97 3.99 -44.01
C THR A 306 6.49 4.03 -44.25
N LYS A 307 7.25 4.71 -43.39
CA LYS A 307 8.73 4.74 -43.47
C LYS A 307 9.34 3.35 -43.33
N ARG A 308 8.79 2.49 -42.48
CA ARG A 308 9.25 1.11 -42.31
C ARG A 308 8.99 0.28 -43.57
N LYS A 309 7.79 0.35 -44.14
CA LYS A 309 7.46 -0.34 -45.40
C LYS A 309 8.38 0.08 -46.55
N LEU A 310 8.71 1.38 -46.64
CA LEU A 310 9.65 1.88 -47.66
C LEU A 310 11.08 1.35 -47.47
N ARG A 311 11.55 1.22 -46.23
CA ARG A 311 12.85 0.58 -45.95
C ARG A 311 12.84 -0.90 -46.33
N GLU A 312 11.83 -1.64 -45.87
CA GLU A 312 11.65 -3.07 -46.22
C GLU A 312 11.54 -3.31 -47.73
N TYR A 313 11.03 -2.34 -48.49
CA TYR A 313 11.03 -2.39 -49.96
C TYR A 313 12.41 -2.15 -50.56
N ARG A 314 13.14 -1.12 -50.09
CA ARG A 314 14.52 -0.84 -50.55
C ARG A 314 15.47 -1.99 -50.25
N ASP A 315 15.40 -2.56 -49.05
CA ASP A 315 16.25 -3.68 -48.64
C ASP A 315 15.98 -4.91 -49.53
N ARG A 316 14.71 -5.20 -49.82
CA ARG A 316 14.33 -6.26 -50.78
C ARG A 316 14.86 -5.97 -52.17
N LYS A 317 14.74 -4.74 -52.67
CA LYS A 317 15.25 -4.35 -53.97
C LYS A 317 16.76 -4.58 -54.06
N GLN A 318 17.53 -4.12 -53.06
CA GLN A 318 18.98 -4.34 -52.98
C GLN A 318 19.35 -5.82 -52.92
N GLN A 319 18.64 -6.64 -52.12
CA GLN A 319 18.86 -8.08 -52.11
C GLN A 319 18.60 -8.74 -53.46
N THR A 320 17.59 -8.26 -54.20
CA THR A 320 17.26 -8.79 -55.53
C THR A 320 18.33 -8.40 -56.55
N GLU A 321 18.81 -7.15 -56.52
CA GLU A 321 19.90 -6.66 -57.36
C GLU A 321 21.22 -7.42 -57.08
N LEU A 322 21.56 -7.63 -55.80
CA LEU A 322 22.71 -8.45 -55.40
C LEU A 322 22.61 -9.89 -55.91
N ARG A 323 21.42 -10.51 -55.78
CA ARG A 323 21.19 -11.87 -56.26
C ARG A 323 21.36 -11.99 -57.78
N LEU A 324 20.80 -11.04 -58.54
CA LEU A 324 20.98 -10.97 -59.99
C LEU A 324 22.45 -10.79 -60.39
N SER A 325 23.20 -9.97 -59.66
CA SER A 325 24.63 -9.77 -59.92
C SER A 325 25.45 -11.05 -59.69
N LEU A 326 25.12 -11.82 -58.64
CA LEU A 326 25.76 -13.11 -58.35
C LEU A 326 25.45 -14.17 -59.42
N GLU A 327 24.21 -14.23 -59.90
CA GLU A 327 23.79 -15.15 -60.98
C GLU A 327 24.46 -14.84 -62.33
N LEU A 328 24.84 -13.58 -62.58
CA LEU A 328 25.60 -13.18 -63.77
C LEU A 328 27.08 -13.58 -63.69
N THR A 329 27.67 -13.57 -62.49
CA THR A 329 29.08 -13.97 -62.26
C THR A 329 29.31 -15.48 -62.23
N THR A 330 28.27 -16.29 -62.03
CA THR A 330 28.38 -17.76 -61.92
C THR A 330 27.98 -18.51 -63.19
N LYS A 331 27.71 -17.82 -64.30
CA LYS A 331 27.54 -18.51 -65.60
C LYS A 331 28.88 -19.13 -66.01
N PRO A 332 28.98 -20.47 -66.12
CA PRO A 332 30.18 -21.10 -66.62
C PRO A 332 30.39 -20.69 -68.07
N LEU A 333 31.62 -20.27 -68.39
CA LEU A 333 32.09 -20.16 -69.77
C LEU A 333 31.95 -21.55 -70.40
N LEU A 334 30.98 -21.68 -71.31
CA LEU A 334 30.94 -22.80 -72.24
C LEU A 334 32.24 -22.78 -73.03
N GLN A 335 33.11 -23.71 -72.69
CA GLN A 335 34.30 -24.07 -73.44
C GLN A 335 33.80 -24.59 -74.79
N THR A 336 33.94 -23.75 -75.83
CA THR A 336 33.80 -24.19 -77.22
C THR A 336 35.07 -24.94 -77.58
N ASP A 337 35.02 -26.26 -77.50
CA ASP A 337 35.97 -27.13 -78.19
C ASP A 337 35.39 -27.49 -79.57
N ARG A 338 36.21 -27.21 -80.59
CA ARG A 338 36.17 -27.58 -82.02
C ARG A 338 35.49 -26.61 -82.99
#